data_AF-A0A228RIX3-F1
#
_entry.id   AF-A0A228RIX3-F1
#
_cell.length_a   1.000
_cell.length_b   1.000
_cell.length_c   1.000
_cell.angle_alpha   90.00
_cell.angle_beta   90.00
_cell.angle_gamma   90.00
#
_symmetry.space_group_name_H-M   'P 1'
#
loop_
_entity.id
_entity.type
_entity.pdbx_description
1 polymer ?
#
loop_
_entity_poly.entity_id
_entity_poly.type
_entity_poly.pdbx_seq_one_letter_code
_entity_poly.pdbx_strand_id
1 'polypeptide(L)'
;MVRVSLDRPKRSHVVWMTRADLDEHAVTANHVDGVAHVTELRKFALLDRACEHVCPDCLDELLVRSGEQPHSPTPVSRAFDTAIVADNATLDGPLVKCDIHGIAVGSRTSPAMAALIDRRDAVPHGRLINVVVTSPKAENKFWFDEAFLLRVLGPDIDLATGIYRMESGERSLHLLESGKSVCKHCLKDWLRRNDIA
;
A
#
# COMPACT_ATOMS: atom_id res chain seq x y z
N MET A 1 10.23 3.53 -23.43
CA MET A 1 9.23 4.28 -22.63
C MET A 1 9.05 5.67 -23.21
N VAL A 2 8.00 6.38 -22.82
CA VAL A 2 7.76 7.78 -23.19
C VAL A 2 7.51 8.63 -21.95
N ARG A 3 8.06 9.84 -21.94
CA ARG A 3 7.82 10.82 -20.89
C ARG A 3 6.54 11.58 -21.19
N VAL A 4 5.61 11.61 -20.25
CA VAL A 4 4.28 12.23 -20.45
C VAL A 4 4.04 13.26 -19.36
N SER A 5 3.73 14.50 -19.77
CA SER A 5 3.27 15.54 -18.87
C SER A 5 1.76 15.62 -18.90
N LEU A 6 1.12 15.41 -17.75
CA LEU A 6 -0.31 15.61 -17.57
C LEU A 6 -0.54 17.05 -17.10
N ASP A 7 -0.81 17.94 -18.05
CA ASP A 7 -0.84 19.37 -17.84
C ASP A 7 -2.20 19.83 -17.30
N ARG A 8 -2.24 20.25 -16.02
CA ARG A 8 -3.40 20.94 -15.43
C ARG A 8 -3.11 22.43 -15.33
N PRO A 9 -4.13 23.31 -15.39
CA PRO A 9 -3.96 24.77 -15.33
C PRO A 9 -3.13 25.31 -14.16
N LYS A 10 -3.02 24.55 -13.05
CA LYS A 10 -2.27 24.95 -11.85
C LYS A 10 -1.12 24.01 -11.47
N ARG A 11 -1.02 22.85 -12.13
CA ARG A 11 -0.03 21.81 -11.76
C ARG A 11 0.10 20.79 -12.89
N SER A 12 1.28 20.69 -13.46
CA SER A 12 1.64 19.52 -14.27
C SER A 12 2.31 18.48 -13.39
N HIS A 13 2.17 17.21 -13.74
CA HIS A 13 3.01 16.16 -13.21
C HIS A 13 3.44 15.23 -14.33
N VAL A 14 4.65 14.69 -14.20
CA VAL A 14 5.29 13.85 -15.20
C VAL A 14 5.14 12.40 -14.77
N VAL A 15 4.72 11.58 -15.73
CA VAL A 15 4.70 10.12 -15.61
C VAL A 15 5.51 9.52 -16.76
N TRP A 16 5.86 8.25 -16.60
CA TRP A 16 6.43 7.46 -17.69
C TRP A 16 5.50 6.29 -17.99
N MET A 17 5.31 6.00 -19.27
CA MET A 17 4.49 4.87 -19.71
C MET A 17 5.06 4.25 -20.98
N THR A 18 4.45 3.17 -21.45
CA THR A 18 4.82 2.61 -22.76
C THR A 18 4.27 3.50 -23.88
N ARG A 19 4.89 3.43 -25.07
CA ARG A 19 4.36 4.12 -26.25
C ARG A 19 2.95 3.60 -26.59
N ALA A 20 2.71 2.31 -26.42
CA ALA A 20 1.42 1.68 -26.68
C ALA A 20 0.31 2.25 -25.77
N ASP A 21 0.56 2.41 -24.47
CA ASP A 21 -0.45 2.97 -23.54
C ASP A 21 -0.76 4.45 -23.87
N LEU A 22 0.28 5.22 -24.24
CA LEU A 22 0.09 6.60 -24.67
C LEU A 22 -0.73 6.66 -25.96
N ASP A 23 -0.42 5.81 -26.93
CA ASP A 23 -1.13 5.77 -28.19
C ASP A 23 -2.58 5.25 -28.00
N GLU A 24 -2.83 4.32 -27.08
CA GLU A 24 -4.19 3.84 -26.81
C GLU A 24 -5.11 4.95 -26.27
N HIS A 25 -4.59 5.80 -25.40
CA HIS A 25 -5.41 6.75 -24.63
C HIS A 25 -5.23 8.21 -25.01
N ALA A 26 -4.14 8.57 -25.70
CA ALA A 26 -3.78 9.95 -26.03
C ALA A 26 -2.93 10.09 -27.31
N VAL A 27 -3.32 9.41 -28.41
CA VAL A 27 -2.72 9.52 -29.77
C VAL A 27 -2.37 10.96 -30.17
N THR A 28 -3.21 11.92 -29.77
CA THR A 28 -3.14 13.33 -30.18
C THR A 28 -2.30 14.21 -29.24
N ALA A 29 -1.46 13.63 -28.37
CA ALA A 29 -0.63 14.40 -27.45
C ALA A 29 0.39 15.28 -28.19
N ASN A 30 0.54 16.54 -27.76
CA ASN A 30 1.52 17.45 -28.32
C ASN A 30 2.92 17.09 -27.79
N HIS A 31 3.92 16.99 -28.66
CA HIS A 31 5.26 16.65 -28.21
C HIS A 31 6.16 17.90 -28.18
N VAL A 32 6.80 18.16 -27.03
CA VAL A 32 7.76 19.25 -26.83
C VAL A 32 8.98 18.67 -26.14
N ASP A 33 10.16 18.86 -26.73
CA ASP A 33 11.45 18.35 -26.19
C ASP A 33 11.43 16.87 -25.77
N GLY A 34 10.75 16.03 -26.58
CA GLY A 34 10.61 14.59 -26.31
C GLY A 34 9.58 14.23 -25.23
N VAL A 35 8.87 15.21 -24.66
CA VAL A 35 7.79 15.01 -23.70
C VAL A 35 6.44 15.10 -24.39
N ALA A 36 5.57 14.11 -24.18
CA ALA A 36 4.19 14.13 -24.63
C ALA A 36 3.31 14.91 -23.63
N HIS A 37 2.77 16.04 -24.05
CA HIS A 37 1.90 16.90 -23.27
C HIS A 37 0.44 16.56 -23.54
N VAL A 38 -0.25 16.09 -22.51
CA VAL A 38 -1.69 15.82 -22.53
C VAL A 38 -2.39 16.88 -21.70
N THR A 39 -3.32 17.60 -22.31
CA THR A 39 -4.09 18.68 -21.65
C THR A 39 -5.57 18.30 -21.42
N GLU A 40 -6.05 17.25 -22.08
CA GLU A 40 -7.42 16.78 -21.98
C GLU A 40 -7.68 16.04 -20.66
N LEU A 41 -8.32 16.73 -19.71
CA LEU A 41 -8.61 16.21 -18.36
C LEU A 41 -9.30 14.83 -18.33
N ARG A 42 -10.16 14.54 -19.32
CA ARG A 42 -10.88 13.24 -19.39
C ARG A 42 -9.93 12.07 -19.62
N LYS A 43 -8.81 12.28 -20.31
CA LYS A 43 -7.81 11.24 -20.60
C LYS A 43 -6.91 10.95 -19.39
N PHE A 44 -6.80 11.87 -18.43
CA PHE A 44 -5.91 11.70 -17.28
C PHE A 44 -6.29 10.48 -16.45
N ALA A 45 -7.59 10.28 -16.18
CA ALA A 45 -8.02 9.12 -15.40
C ALA A 45 -7.84 7.77 -16.13
N LEU A 46 -7.64 7.77 -17.45
CA LEU A 46 -7.33 6.56 -18.23
C LEU A 46 -5.82 6.32 -18.20
N LEU A 47 -5.03 7.35 -18.48
CA LEU A 47 -3.57 7.30 -18.42
C LEU A 47 -3.06 6.97 -16.99
N ASP A 48 -3.62 7.60 -15.96
CA ASP A 48 -3.31 7.32 -14.56
C ASP A 48 -3.62 5.86 -14.18
N ARG A 49 -4.62 5.23 -14.82
CA ARG A 49 -4.96 3.82 -14.61
C ARG A 49 -4.05 2.85 -15.34
N ALA A 50 -3.51 3.27 -16.49
CA ALA A 50 -2.51 2.49 -17.23
C ALA A 50 -1.13 2.54 -16.54
N CYS A 51 -0.87 3.57 -15.74
CA CYS A 51 0.36 3.69 -14.96
C CYS A 51 0.43 2.66 -13.82
N GLU A 52 1.50 1.86 -13.82
CA GLU A 52 1.88 1.05 -12.66
C GLU A 52 2.80 1.84 -11.71
N HIS A 53 2.61 1.63 -10.41
CA HIS A 53 3.51 2.20 -9.40
C HIS A 53 4.73 1.31 -9.24
N VAL A 54 5.89 1.83 -9.62
CA VAL A 54 7.20 1.18 -9.42
C VAL A 54 8.04 1.98 -8.43
N CYS A 55 8.96 1.32 -7.72
CA CYS A 55 9.95 2.04 -6.92
C CYS A 55 10.93 2.79 -7.84
N PRO A 56 11.64 3.81 -7.33
CA PRO A 56 12.60 4.58 -8.13
C PRO A 56 13.64 3.71 -8.86
N ASP A 57 14.09 2.63 -8.23
CA ASP A 57 15.16 1.78 -8.73
C ASP A 57 14.68 0.92 -9.91
N CYS A 58 13.47 0.35 -9.78
CA CYS A 58 12.82 -0.34 -10.88
C CYS A 58 12.48 0.62 -12.03
N LEU A 59 12.12 1.87 -11.73
CA LEU A 59 11.91 2.88 -12.76
C LEU A 59 13.21 3.15 -13.54
N ASP A 60 14.34 3.30 -12.85
CA ASP A 60 15.64 3.52 -13.49
C ASP A 60 16.02 2.37 -14.42
N GLU A 61 15.82 1.12 -14.00
CA GLU A 61 16.05 -0.07 -14.84
C GLU A 61 15.19 -0.03 -16.12
N LEU A 62 13.90 0.29 -15.98
CA LEU A 62 12.98 0.38 -17.12
C LEU A 62 13.35 1.51 -18.08
N LEU A 63 13.81 2.65 -17.55
CA LEU A 63 14.32 3.77 -18.34
C LEU A 63 15.57 3.38 -19.12
N VAL A 64 16.57 2.80 -18.46
CA VAL A 64 17.83 2.38 -19.10
C VAL A 64 17.56 1.33 -20.19
N ARG A 65 16.71 0.33 -19.93
CA ARG A 65 16.30 -0.67 -20.93
C ARG A 65 15.56 -0.06 -22.11
N SER A 66 14.90 1.07 -21.89
CA SER A 66 14.21 1.83 -22.93
C SER A 66 15.13 2.80 -23.69
N GLY A 67 16.42 2.86 -23.37
CA GLY A 67 17.35 3.84 -23.94
C GLY A 67 17.23 5.25 -23.35
N GLU A 68 16.46 5.42 -22.27
CA GLU A 68 16.27 6.69 -21.56
C GLU A 68 17.29 6.83 -20.42
N GLN A 69 17.63 8.07 -20.07
CA GLN A 69 18.49 8.35 -18.92
C GLN A 69 17.65 8.72 -17.69
N PRO A 70 17.80 7.99 -16.57
CA PRO A 70 17.27 8.41 -15.28
C PRO A 70 17.75 9.81 -14.88
N HIS A 71 16.85 10.61 -14.31
CA HIS A 71 17.23 11.93 -13.82
C HIS A 71 18.19 11.85 -12.62
N SER A 72 18.04 10.83 -11.77
CA SER A 72 18.91 10.56 -10.64
C SER A 72 19.22 9.05 -10.62
N PRO A 73 20.24 8.60 -11.38
CA PRO A 73 20.52 7.18 -11.54
C PRO A 73 20.80 6.47 -10.21
N THR A 74 20.21 5.29 -10.06
CA THR A 74 20.43 4.40 -8.93
C THR A 74 21.92 4.06 -8.81
N PRO A 75 22.56 4.34 -7.66
CA PRO A 75 23.96 4.00 -7.43
C PRO A 75 24.24 2.49 -7.53
N VAL A 76 25.45 2.13 -7.98
CA VAL A 76 25.87 0.72 -8.16
C VAL A 76 25.74 -0.10 -6.87
N SER A 77 26.07 0.47 -5.72
CA SER A 77 25.92 -0.21 -4.42
C SER A 77 24.48 -0.62 -4.10
N ARG A 78 23.49 0.05 -4.71
CA ARG A 78 22.06 -0.22 -4.51
C ARG A 78 21.49 -1.18 -5.55
N ALA A 79 22.02 -1.16 -6.77
CA ALA A 79 21.62 -2.10 -7.83
C ALA A 79 21.91 -3.57 -7.45
N PHE A 80 22.84 -3.80 -6.53
CA PHE A 80 23.20 -5.13 -6.02
C PHE A 80 22.82 -5.32 -4.55
N ASP A 81 21.93 -4.47 -4.01
CA ASP A 81 21.46 -4.62 -2.64
C ASP A 81 20.66 -5.93 -2.52
N THR A 82 21.24 -6.90 -1.81
CA THR A 82 20.59 -8.18 -1.51
C THR A 82 19.76 -8.12 -0.22
N ALA A 83 19.62 -6.94 0.39
CA ALA A 83 18.80 -6.77 1.56
C ALA A 83 17.35 -7.17 1.23
N ILE A 84 16.69 -7.72 2.25
CA ILE A 84 15.27 -8.10 2.20
C ILE A 84 14.39 -6.88 1.83
N VAL A 85 14.84 -5.68 2.17
CA VAL A 85 14.24 -4.40 1.83
C VAL A 85 15.36 -3.43 1.52
N ALA A 86 15.26 -2.75 0.36
CA ALA A 86 16.23 -1.75 -0.05
C ALA A 86 16.26 -0.57 0.93
N ASP A 87 17.45 -0.03 1.19
CA ASP A 87 17.66 1.04 2.19
C ASP A 87 16.84 2.33 1.94
N ASN A 88 16.38 2.57 0.71
CA ASN A 88 15.55 3.72 0.34
C ASN A 88 14.05 3.43 0.32
N ALA A 89 13.62 2.21 0.65
CA ALA A 89 12.23 1.85 0.66
C ALA A 89 11.53 2.56 1.83
N THR A 90 10.72 3.57 1.52
CA THR A 90 9.79 4.14 2.50
C THR A 90 8.67 3.13 2.73
N LEU A 91 8.77 2.35 3.80
CA LEU A 91 7.76 1.38 4.19
C LEU A 91 7.02 1.85 5.43
N ASP A 92 5.75 2.15 5.26
CA ASP A 92 4.84 2.42 6.36
C ASP A 92 4.30 1.10 6.93
N GLY A 93 5.05 0.49 7.86
CA GLY A 93 4.57 -0.64 8.67
C GLY A 93 5.61 -1.74 8.95
N PRO A 94 5.29 -2.68 9.86
CA PRO A 94 6.19 -3.79 10.19
C PRO A 94 6.25 -4.78 9.03
N LEU A 95 7.44 -5.22 8.65
CA LEU A 95 7.60 -6.28 7.66
C LEU A 95 7.38 -7.64 8.28
N VAL A 96 6.73 -8.53 7.53
CA VAL A 96 6.51 -9.91 7.94
C VAL A 96 6.92 -10.86 6.83
N LYS A 97 7.58 -11.95 7.22
CA LYS A 97 7.80 -13.09 6.34
C LYS A 97 6.52 -13.92 6.29
N CYS A 98 6.00 -14.16 5.10
CA CYS A 98 4.81 -14.95 4.85
C CYS A 98 5.16 -16.10 3.90
N ASP A 99 4.75 -17.31 4.25
CA ASP A 99 5.03 -18.49 3.44
C ASP A 99 4.27 -18.53 2.10
N ILE A 100 3.28 -17.64 1.92
CA ILE A 100 2.47 -17.53 0.70
C ILE A 100 2.92 -16.35 -0.17
N HIS A 101 3.13 -15.19 0.46
CA HIS A 101 3.34 -13.92 -0.23
C HIS A 101 4.77 -13.40 -0.13
N GLY A 102 5.69 -14.18 0.44
CA GLY A 102 7.07 -13.75 0.69
C GLY A 102 7.13 -12.65 1.75
N ILE A 103 8.02 -11.68 1.56
CA ILE A 103 8.11 -10.50 2.43
C ILE A 103 6.96 -9.55 2.10
N ALA A 104 6.15 -9.21 3.09
CA ALA A 104 5.01 -8.33 2.93
C ALA A 104 4.94 -7.28 4.05
N VAL A 105 4.29 -6.15 3.75
CA VAL A 105 3.87 -5.21 4.79
C VAL A 105 2.82 -5.89 5.67
N GLY A 106 3.09 -5.91 6.97
CA GLY A 106 2.26 -6.51 7.99
C GLY A 106 1.13 -5.58 8.43
N SER A 107 -0.02 -6.17 8.72
CA SER A 107 -1.09 -5.54 9.49
C SER A 107 -1.07 -6.07 10.92
N ARG A 108 -1.44 -5.24 11.90
CA ARG A 108 -1.56 -5.67 13.29
C ARG A 108 -2.94 -6.27 13.52
N THR A 109 -2.97 -7.41 14.19
CA THR A 109 -4.19 -8.10 14.61
C THR A 109 -3.97 -8.76 15.98
N SER A 110 -5.01 -9.36 16.54
CA SER A 110 -4.87 -10.05 17.82
C SER A 110 -4.10 -11.37 17.66
N PRO A 111 -3.38 -11.84 18.69
CA PRO A 111 -2.62 -13.09 18.60
C PRO A 111 -3.47 -14.32 18.22
N ALA A 112 -4.73 -14.37 18.67
CA ALA A 112 -5.65 -15.45 18.33
C ALA A 112 -6.02 -15.44 16.85
N MET A 113 -6.38 -14.27 16.30
CA MET A 113 -6.62 -14.12 14.87
C MET A 113 -5.38 -14.45 14.04
N ALA A 114 -4.21 -13.99 14.47
CA ALA A 114 -2.96 -14.29 13.78
C ALA A 114 -2.70 -15.80 13.69
N ALA A 115 -2.96 -16.54 14.78
CA ALA A 115 -2.83 -18.01 14.76
C ALA A 115 -3.82 -18.67 13.78
N LEU A 116 -5.05 -18.16 13.67
CA LEU A 116 -6.03 -18.66 12.70
C LEU A 116 -5.61 -18.37 11.26
N ILE A 117 -5.08 -17.18 10.99
CA ILE A 117 -4.57 -16.79 9.68
C ILE A 117 -3.37 -17.68 9.30
N ASP A 118 -2.43 -17.90 10.23
CA ASP A 118 -1.26 -18.75 10.03
C ASP A 118 -1.67 -20.21 9.72
N ARG A 119 -2.69 -20.73 10.40
CA ARG A 119 -3.24 -22.09 10.19
C ARG A 119 -4.20 -22.21 9.00
N ARG A 120 -4.61 -21.08 8.42
CA ARG A 120 -5.68 -20.99 7.42
C ARG A 120 -7.01 -21.58 7.89
N ASP A 121 -7.25 -21.50 9.20
CA ASP A 121 -8.48 -22.00 9.82
C ASP A 121 -9.67 -21.07 9.55
N ALA A 122 -10.87 -21.65 9.50
CA ALA A 122 -12.03 -21.05 8.85
C ALA A 122 -13.00 -20.32 9.80
N VAL A 123 -12.76 -20.20 11.11
CA VAL A 123 -13.74 -19.54 12.00
C VAL A 123 -13.08 -18.76 13.15
N PRO A 124 -13.30 -17.44 13.26
CA PRO A 124 -12.95 -16.70 14.47
C PRO A 124 -13.73 -17.22 15.66
N HIS A 125 -13.04 -17.39 16.78
CA HIS A 125 -13.67 -17.73 18.05
C HIS A 125 -14.11 -16.42 18.71
N GLY A 126 -15.19 -15.83 18.21
CA GLY A 126 -15.79 -14.62 18.77
C GLY A 126 -15.95 -13.47 17.78
N ARG A 127 -16.42 -12.34 18.31
CA ARG A 127 -16.71 -11.14 17.53
C ARG A 127 -15.42 -10.42 17.14
N LEU A 128 -15.35 -10.00 15.88
CA LEU A 128 -14.27 -9.16 15.38
C LEU A 128 -14.70 -7.70 15.33
N ILE A 129 -13.77 -6.83 15.67
CA ILE A 129 -13.94 -5.39 15.69
C ILE A 129 -12.98 -4.76 14.69
N ASN A 130 -13.54 -3.89 13.84
CA ASN A 130 -12.77 -3.04 12.95
C ASN A 130 -12.30 -1.80 13.74
N VAL A 131 -11.01 -1.77 14.07
CA VAL A 131 -10.41 -0.62 14.74
C VAL A 131 -9.90 0.36 13.68
N VAL A 132 -10.41 1.58 13.71
CA VAL A 132 -9.99 2.68 12.84
C VAL A 132 -9.17 3.67 13.66
N VAL A 133 -7.87 3.73 13.37
CA VAL A 133 -6.95 4.71 13.95
C VAL A 133 -6.87 5.92 13.01
N THR A 134 -7.38 7.05 13.47
CA THR A 134 -7.41 8.30 12.70
C THR A 134 -6.17 9.12 13.00
N SER A 135 -5.50 9.63 11.96
CA SER A 135 -4.40 10.59 12.07
C SER A 135 -4.68 11.79 11.15
N PRO A 136 -3.97 12.92 11.31
CA PRO A 136 -4.13 14.05 10.39
C PRO A 136 -3.85 13.73 8.91
N LYS A 137 -3.12 12.64 8.62
CA LYS A 137 -2.72 12.26 7.27
C LYS A 137 -3.59 11.17 6.65
N ALA A 138 -4.11 10.25 7.46
CA ALA A 138 -4.82 9.05 6.99
C ALA A 138 -5.63 8.37 8.10
N GLU A 139 -6.60 7.56 7.68
CA GLU A 139 -7.27 6.57 8.54
C GLU A 139 -6.69 5.18 8.27
N ASN A 140 -6.22 4.52 9.33
CA ASN A 140 -5.68 3.17 9.25
C ASN A 140 -6.67 2.18 9.87
N LYS A 141 -6.94 1.08 9.17
CA LYS A 141 -7.90 0.06 9.60
C LYS A 141 -7.19 -1.22 10.03
N PHE A 142 -7.61 -1.76 11.17
CA PHE A 142 -7.09 -2.97 11.76
C PHE A 142 -8.24 -3.85 12.24
N TRP A 143 -8.00 -5.15 12.38
CA TRP A 143 -9.00 -6.10 12.83
C TRP A 143 -8.49 -6.86 14.04
N PHE A 144 -9.28 -6.88 15.11
CA PHE A 144 -8.96 -7.56 16.36
C PHE A 144 -10.18 -8.32 16.88
N ASP A 145 -9.97 -9.39 17.65
CA ASP A 145 -11.04 -9.98 18.43
C ASP A 145 -11.43 -9.08 19.62
N GLU A 146 -12.71 -9.09 19.97
CA GLU A 146 -13.29 -8.28 21.05
C GLU A 146 -12.61 -8.54 22.40
N ALA A 147 -12.31 -9.80 22.73
CA ALA A 147 -11.68 -10.16 24.00
C ALA A 147 -10.26 -9.59 24.14
N PHE A 148 -9.50 -9.53 23.05
CA PHE A 148 -8.21 -8.86 22.99
C PHE A 148 -8.35 -7.36 23.24
N LEU A 149 -9.32 -6.69 22.61
CA LEU A 149 -9.53 -5.26 22.79
C LEU A 149 -9.92 -4.91 24.22
N LEU A 150 -10.88 -5.63 24.82
CA LEU A 150 -11.30 -5.39 26.21
C LEU A 150 -10.15 -5.59 27.20
N ARG A 151 -9.25 -6.54 26.93
CA ARG A 151 -8.06 -6.76 27.77
C ARG A 151 -7.03 -5.63 27.64
N VAL A 152 -6.79 -5.13 26.42
CA VAL A 152 -5.72 -4.16 26.14
C VAL A 152 -6.17 -2.71 26.39
N LEU A 153 -7.43 -2.39 26.11
CA LEU A 153 -7.97 -1.03 26.15
C LEU A 153 -8.89 -0.78 27.36
N GLY A 154 -9.22 -1.83 28.11
CA GLY A 154 -10.12 -1.81 29.27
C GLY A 154 -11.55 -2.24 28.93
N PRO A 155 -12.34 -2.62 29.95
CA PRO A 155 -13.70 -3.13 29.77
C PRO A 155 -14.73 -2.06 29.36
N ASP A 156 -14.41 -0.77 29.55
CA ASP A 156 -15.36 0.34 29.38
C ASP A 156 -15.45 0.87 27.93
N ILE A 157 -14.76 0.25 26.98
CA ILE A 157 -14.83 0.65 25.57
C ILE A 157 -16.14 0.17 24.93
N ASP A 158 -16.80 1.05 24.19
CA ASP A 158 -17.99 0.68 23.42
C ASP A 158 -17.59 -0.02 22.11
N LEU A 159 -17.98 -1.29 22.01
CA LEU A 159 -17.76 -2.16 20.85
C LEU A 159 -19.08 -2.58 20.20
N ALA A 160 -20.22 -2.05 20.63
CA ALA A 160 -21.56 -2.52 20.23
C ALA A 160 -21.80 -2.46 18.71
N THR A 161 -21.13 -1.55 18.00
CA THR A 161 -21.28 -1.37 16.55
C THR A 161 -20.34 -2.24 15.72
N GLY A 162 -19.35 -2.91 16.33
CA GLY A 162 -18.33 -3.66 15.60
C GLY A 162 -17.24 -2.78 14.99
N ILE A 163 -17.32 -1.46 15.17
CA ILE A 163 -16.32 -0.50 14.74
C ILE A 163 -15.89 0.31 15.95
N TYR A 164 -14.59 0.33 16.23
CA TYR A 164 -14.01 1.13 17.29
C TYR A 164 -13.08 2.19 16.68
N ARG A 165 -13.36 3.47 16.94
CA ARG A 165 -12.57 4.59 16.41
C ARG A 165 -11.71 5.18 17.52
N MET A 166 -10.46 5.47 17.21
CA MET A 166 -9.54 6.15 18.12
C MET A 166 -8.54 7.02 17.37
N GLU A 167 -8.08 8.09 18.00
CA GLU A 167 -7.04 8.94 17.44
C GLU A 167 -5.66 8.29 17.57
N SER A 168 -4.77 8.60 16.62
CA SER A 168 -3.37 8.23 16.68
C SER A 168 -2.70 8.89 17.89
N GLY A 169 -2.09 8.08 18.74
CA GLY A 169 -1.43 8.50 19.98
C GLY A 169 -0.97 7.29 20.79
N GLU A 170 -0.56 7.53 22.04
CA GLU A 170 -0.02 6.48 22.94
C GLU A 170 -0.94 5.27 23.07
N ARG A 171 -2.26 5.50 23.21
CA ARG A 171 -3.24 4.42 23.34
C ARG A 171 -3.30 3.53 22.10
N SER A 172 -3.27 4.13 20.91
CA SER A 172 -3.24 3.37 19.65
C SER A 172 -1.91 2.66 19.46
N LEU A 173 -0.79 3.28 19.87
CA LEU A 173 0.53 2.67 19.79
C LEU A 173 0.61 1.42 20.67
N HIS A 174 0.16 1.53 21.93
CA HIS A 174 0.10 0.41 22.88
C HIS A 174 -0.74 -0.76 22.34
N LEU A 175 -1.89 -0.46 21.70
CA LEU A 175 -2.71 -1.48 21.03
C LEU A 175 -1.94 -2.19 19.92
N LEU A 176 -1.29 -1.43 19.04
CA LEU A 176 -0.56 -1.96 17.89
C LEU A 176 0.69 -2.75 18.31
N GLU A 177 1.38 -2.33 19.37
CA GLU A 177 2.53 -3.02 19.97
C GLU A 177 2.11 -4.32 20.66
N SER A 178 0.95 -4.34 21.30
CA SER A 178 0.37 -5.55 21.90
C SER A 178 -0.15 -6.55 20.85
N GLY A 179 -0.37 -6.10 19.62
CA GLY A 179 -0.85 -6.91 18.50
C GLY A 179 0.26 -7.69 17.79
N LYS A 180 -0.11 -8.81 17.17
CA LYS A 180 0.79 -9.60 16.33
C LYS A 180 0.69 -9.11 14.88
N SER A 181 1.83 -8.99 14.20
CA SER A 181 1.87 -8.66 12.77
C SER A 181 1.58 -9.89 11.93
N VAL A 182 0.70 -9.73 10.94
CA VAL A 182 0.35 -10.75 9.93
C VAL A 182 0.44 -10.17 8.53
N CYS A 183 0.62 -11.02 7.51
CA CYS A 183 0.62 -10.56 6.13
C CYS A 183 -0.72 -9.88 5.80
N LYS A 184 -0.68 -8.62 5.31
CA LYS A 184 -1.91 -7.88 4.96
C LYS A 184 -2.78 -8.60 3.93
N HIS A 185 -2.16 -9.35 3.01
CA HIS A 185 -2.88 -10.12 1.98
C HIS A 185 -3.57 -11.34 2.60
N CYS A 186 -2.87 -12.11 3.44
CA CYS A 186 -3.50 -13.24 4.16
C CYS A 186 -4.64 -12.79 5.06
N LEU A 187 -4.49 -11.66 5.77
CA LEU A 187 -5.56 -11.08 6.56
C LEU A 187 -6.77 -10.74 5.70
N LYS A 188 -6.57 -10.04 4.57
CA LYS A 188 -7.64 -9.65 3.66
C LYS A 188 -8.39 -10.87 3.10
N ASP A 189 -7.65 -11.89 2.67
CA ASP A 189 -8.24 -13.12 2.14
C ASP A 189 -8.99 -13.89 3.21
N TRP A 190 -8.45 -13.92 4.44
CA TRP A 190 -9.10 -14.57 5.57
C TRP A 190 -10.42 -13.86 5.93
N LEU A 191 -10.43 -12.53 6.01
CA LEU A 191 -11.65 -11.74 6.27
C LEU A 191 -12.73 -12.00 5.22
N ARG A 192 -12.35 -12.04 3.93
CA ARG A 192 -13.27 -12.33 2.82
C ARG A 192 -13.87 -13.72 2.89
N ARG A 193 -13.06 -14.74 3.18
CA ARG A 193 -13.53 -16.13 3.29
C ARG A 193 -14.50 -16.36 4.44
N ASN A 194 -14.52 -15.45 5.40
CA ASN A 194 -15.37 -15.50 6.58
C ASN A 194 -16.54 -14.49 6.51
N ASP A 195 -16.78 -13.88 5.35
CA ASP A 195 -17.86 -12.89 5.14
C ASP A 195 -17.81 -11.69 6.09
N ILE A 196 -16.60 -11.26 6.49
CA ILE A 196 -16.41 -10.14 7.42
C ILE A 196 -16.17 -8.80 6.68
N ALA A 197 -15.36 -8.81 5.62
CA ALA A 197 -14.94 -7.60 4.89
C ALA A 197 -14.54 -7.87 3.43
#